data_AF-E6U911-F1
#
_entry.id   AF-E6U911-F1
#
_cell.length_a   1.000
_cell.length_b   1.000
_cell.length_c   1.000
_cell.angle_alpha   90.00
_cell.angle_beta   90.00
_cell.angle_gamma   90.00
#
_symmetry.space_group_name_H-M   'P 1'
#
loop_
_entity.id
_entity.type
_entity.pdbx_description
1 polymer ?
#
loop_
_entity_poly.entity_id
_entity_poly.type
_entity_poly.pdbx_seq_one_letter_code
_entity_poly.pdbx_strand_id
1 'polypeptide(L)'
;MEINGVTLDLDLDDLDIAQKARDAVADAQKQLDGLQESTDYVTGARKVCEAVNDCFDSIFGEGTAEKLFEGMKFTPHIDAFVTLGDAVFGSMAAIGKNVAAQNDRMQAVYAKYRPSRTERRHPAKRS
;
A
#
# COMPACT_ATOMS: atom_id res chain seq x y z
N MET A 1 9.47 7.14 2.45
CA MET A 1 9.82 7.57 1.07
C MET A 1 10.03 9.07 1.03
N GLU A 2 10.64 9.61 -0.02
CA GLU A 2 10.84 11.07 -0.18
C GLU A 2 10.17 11.55 -1.46
N ILE A 3 9.33 12.59 -1.36
CA ILE A 3 8.66 13.23 -2.50
C ILE A 3 8.80 14.74 -2.31
N ASN A 4 9.30 15.44 -3.33
CA ASN A 4 9.53 16.89 -3.32
C ASN A 4 10.31 17.40 -2.09
N GLY A 5 11.26 16.62 -1.58
CA GLY A 5 12.06 16.97 -0.40
C GLY A 5 11.34 16.74 0.95
N VAL A 6 10.13 16.19 0.94
CA VAL A 6 9.38 15.81 2.14
C VAL A 6 9.50 14.31 2.36
N THR A 7 9.94 13.92 3.56
CA THR A 7 9.94 12.51 3.97
C THR A 7 8.54 12.12 4.44
N LEU A 8 7.95 11.14 3.76
CA LEU A 8 6.66 10.55 4.09
C LEU A 8 6.88 9.15 4.66
N ASP A 9 6.23 8.87 5.78
CA ASP A 9 6.24 7.55 6.40
C ASP A 9 5.14 6.68 5.79
N LEU A 10 5.53 5.56 5.17
CA LEU A 10 4.61 4.61 4.57
C LEU A 10 5.04 3.20 5.00
N ASP A 11 4.42 2.72 6.06
CA ASP A 11 4.59 1.36 6.55
C ASP A 11 3.50 0.46 5.95
N LEU A 12 3.86 -0.35 4.96
CA LEU A 12 2.93 -1.27 4.29
C LEU A 12 2.91 -2.66 4.94
N ASP A 13 3.72 -2.90 5.98
CA ASP A 13 3.57 -4.10 6.82
C ASP A 13 2.39 -3.93 7.80
N ASP A 14 2.02 -2.69 8.13
CA ASP A 14 0.74 -2.36 8.75
C ASP A 14 -0.39 -2.50 7.72
N LEU A 15 -1.27 -3.48 7.93
CA LEU A 15 -2.35 -3.80 7.00
C LEU A 15 -3.41 -2.69 6.89
N ASP A 16 -3.61 -1.89 7.94
CA ASP A 16 -4.57 -0.79 7.91
C ASP A 16 -4.02 0.35 7.04
N ILE A 17 -2.72 0.66 7.17
CA ILE A 17 -2.03 1.64 6.31
C ILE A 17 -1.97 1.11 4.87
N ALA A 18 -1.65 -0.16 4.67
CA ALA A 18 -1.55 -0.76 3.35
C ALA A 18 -2.89 -0.77 2.61
N GLN A 19 -3.99 -1.09 3.31
CA GLN A 19 -5.34 -1.03 2.74
C GLN A 19 -5.72 0.41 2.37
N LYS A 20 -5.49 1.36 3.29
CA LYS A 20 -5.76 2.78 3.06
C LYS A 20 -4.99 3.34 1.86
N ALA A 21 -3.70 3.03 1.76
CA ALA A 21 -2.85 3.44 0.66
C ALA A 21 -3.29 2.86 -0.68
N ARG A 22 -3.61 1.55 -0.70
CA ARG A 22 -4.13 0.90 -1.89
C ARG A 22 -5.44 1.52 -2.37
N ASP A 23 -6.38 1.73 -1.47
CA ASP A 23 -7.71 2.24 -1.83
C ASP A 23 -7.62 3.69 -2.31
N ALA A 24 -6.86 4.53 -1.61
CA ALA A 24 -6.65 5.92 -2.02
C ALA A 24 -6.00 6.04 -3.41
N VAL A 25 -4.95 5.25 -3.69
CA VAL A 25 -4.32 5.24 -5.02
C VAL A 25 -5.27 4.71 -6.10
N ALA A 26 -6.03 3.66 -5.80
CA ALA A 26 -6.99 3.08 -6.75
C ALA A 26 -8.16 4.04 -7.05
N ASP A 27 -8.65 4.76 -6.04
CA ASP A 27 -9.73 5.73 -6.22
C ASP A 27 -9.26 6.98 -6.97
N ALA A 28 -8.06 7.49 -6.66
CA ALA A 28 -7.44 8.54 -7.45
C ALA A 28 -7.26 8.11 -8.90
N GLN A 29 -6.79 6.89 -9.17
CA GLN A 29 -6.65 6.39 -10.54
C GLN A 29 -8.00 6.36 -11.29
N LYS A 30 -9.08 5.89 -10.65
CA LYS A 30 -10.43 5.92 -11.26
C LYS A 30 -10.89 7.34 -11.58
N GLN A 31 -10.61 8.30 -10.68
CA GLN A 31 -10.93 9.70 -10.92
C GLN A 31 -10.15 10.24 -12.12
N LEU A 32 -8.85 9.94 -12.20
CA LEU A 32 -7.98 10.36 -13.30
C LEU A 32 -8.41 9.77 -14.66
N ASP A 33 -8.80 8.50 -14.70
CA ASP A 33 -9.31 7.86 -15.92
C ASP A 33 -10.59 8.55 -16.42
N GLY A 34 -11.47 8.97 -15.51
CA GLY A 34 -12.68 9.74 -15.84
C GLY A 34 -12.43 11.16 -16.35
N LEU A 35 -11.20 11.69 -16.19
CA LEU A 35 -10.83 13.05 -16.63
C LEU A 35 -10.25 13.10 -18.05
N GLN A 36 -9.97 11.95 -18.67
CA GLN A 36 -9.43 11.88 -20.04
C GLN A 36 -10.33 12.51 -21.11
N GLU A 37 -11.62 12.72 -20.83
CA GLU A 37 -12.57 13.33 -21.77
C GLU A 37 -12.64 14.87 -21.70
N SER A 38 -11.83 15.51 -20.84
CA SER A 38 -11.80 16.98 -20.73
C SER A 38 -11.15 17.64 -21.95
N THR A 39 -11.88 18.53 -22.64
CA THR A 39 -11.37 19.33 -23.76
C THR A 39 -10.55 20.55 -23.35
N ASP A 40 -10.62 20.97 -22.08
CA ASP A 40 -9.81 22.07 -21.53
C ASP A 40 -8.66 21.55 -20.67
N TYR A 41 -7.42 21.92 -21.05
CA TYR A 41 -6.21 21.53 -20.35
C TYR A 41 -6.17 22.08 -18.92
N VAL A 42 -6.54 23.33 -18.69
CA VAL A 42 -6.40 23.97 -17.37
C VAL A 42 -7.38 23.35 -16.38
N THR A 43 -8.64 23.17 -16.78
CA THR A 43 -9.65 22.51 -15.95
C THR A 43 -9.30 21.05 -15.70
N GLY A 44 -8.85 20.31 -16.73
CA GLY A 44 -8.42 18.92 -16.58
C GLY A 44 -7.24 18.79 -15.62
N ALA A 45 -6.20 19.59 -15.82
CA ALA A 45 -4.99 19.59 -14.99
C ALA A 45 -5.29 19.94 -13.53
N ARG A 46 -6.20 20.89 -13.26
CA ARG A 46 -6.62 21.20 -11.87
C ARG A 46 -7.28 20.00 -11.20
N LYS A 47 -8.23 19.35 -11.87
CA LYS A 47 -8.91 18.17 -11.33
C LYS A 47 -7.95 17.01 -11.07
N VAL A 48 -6.95 16.84 -11.93
CA VAL A 48 -5.86 15.87 -11.70
C VAL A 48 -5.09 16.23 -10.44
N CYS A 49 -4.68 17.49 -10.26
CA CYS A 49 -3.99 17.93 -9.06
C CYS A 49 -4.85 17.74 -7.80
N GLU A 50 -6.14 18.05 -7.85
CA GLU A 50 -7.08 17.84 -6.74
C GLU A 50 -7.19 16.36 -6.36
N ALA A 51 -7.37 15.46 -7.34
CA ALA A 51 -7.41 14.01 -7.09
C ALA A 51 -6.11 13.49 -6.45
N VAL A 52 -4.97 14.02 -6.89
CA VAL A 52 -3.67 13.67 -6.30
C VAL A 52 -3.56 14.22 -4.87
N ASN A 53 -4.00 15.45 -4.62
CA ASN A 53 -3.98 16.03 -3.28
C ASN A 53 -4.82 15.21 -2.29
N ASP A 54 -6.04 14.86 -2.69
CA ASP A 54 -6.94 14.04 -1.89
C ASP A 54 -6.34 12.66 -1.60
N CYS A 55 -5.62 12.07 -2.56
CA CYS A 55 -4.89 10.82 -2.38
C CYS A 55 -3.82 10.95 -1.27
N PHE A 56 -2.95 11.97 -1.37
CA PHE A 56 -1.89 12.19 -0.40
C PHE A 56 -2.44 12.51 0.99
N ASP A 57 -3.46 13.38 1.07
CA ASP A 57 -4.08 13.75 2.35
C ASP A 57 -4.85 12.61 2.97
N SER A 58 -5.49 11.76 2.16
CA SER A 58 -6.12 10.54 2.63
C SER A 58 -5.08 9.64 3.27
N ILE A 59 -3.93 9.38 2.63
CA ILE A 59 -2.95 8.41 3.14
C ILE A 59 -2.22 8.95 4.36
N PHE A 60 -1.59 10.13 4.22
CA PHE A 60 -0.63 10.68 5.17
C PHE A 60 -1.23 11.69 6.15
N GLY A 61 -2.49 12.08 5.95
CA GLY A 61 -3.23 13.03 6.78
C GLY A 61 -3.42 14.38 6.11
N GLU A 62 -4.44 15.12 6.56
CA GLU A 62 -4.85 16.40 5.99
C GLU A 62 -3.71 17.43 5.95
N GLY A 63 -3.56 18.11 4.80
CA GLY A 63 -2.53 19.13 4.59
C GLY A 63 -1.13 18.57 4.27
N THR A 64 -1.02 17.28 3.95
CA THR A 64 0.23 16.69 3.43
C THR A 64 0.48 17.19 2.01
N ALA A 65 -0.54 17.20 1.16
CA ALA A 65 -0.47 17.65 -0.21
C ALA A 65 0.00 19.12 -0.33
N GLU A 66 -0.51 20.00 0.54
CA GLU A 66 -0.10 21.40 0.57
C GLU A 66 1.40 21.55 0.85
N LYS A 67 1.95 20.74 1.78
CA LYS A 67 3.39 20.71 2.10
C LYS A 67 4.23 20.12 0.96
N LEU A 68 3.67 19.20 0.18
CA LEU A 68 4.37 18.54 -0.92
C LEU A 68 4.46 19.41 -2.18
N PHE A 69 3.41 20.17 -2.48
CA PHE A 69 3.27 20.79 -3.80
C PHE A 69 3.34 22.32 -3.79
N GLU A 70 2.95 22.97 -2.68
CA GLU A 70 2.86 24.43 -2.56
C GLU A 70 2.13 25.05 -3.78
N GLY A 71 0.87 24.64 -3.96
CA GLY A 71 0.00 25.03 -5.08
C GLY A 71 -0.12 23.99 -6.20
N MET A 72 -0.96 24.28 -7.21
CA MET A 72 -1.31 23.32 -8.27
C MET A 72 -0.29 23.29 -9.42
N LYS A 73 0.68 22.38 -9.33
CA LYS A 73 1.72 22.16 -10.33
C LYS A 73 1.55 20.77 -10.97
N PHE A 74 1.03 20.72 -12.20
CA PHE A 74 0.63 19.47 -12.85
C PHE A 74 1.74 18.38 -12.86
N THR A 75 2.92 18.70 -13.38
CA THR A 75 4.03 17.72 -13.48
C THR A 75 4.47 17.19 -12.10
N PRO A 76 4.75 18.03 -11.09
CA PRO A 76 5.03 17.53 -9.73
C PRO A 76 3.94 16.63 -9.12
N HIS A 77 2.65 16.90 -9.39
CA HIS A 77 1.57 16.05 -8.88
C HIS A 77 1.58 14.68 -9.55
N ILE A 78 1.76 14.63 -10.87
CA ILE A 78 1.86 13.38 -11.61
C ILE A 78 3.07 12.56 -11.16
N ASP A 79 4.25 13.18 -11.07
CA ASP A 79 5.49 12.48 -10.67
C ASP A 79 5.38 11.92 -9.25
N ALA A 80 4.79 12.69 -8.33
CA ALA A 80 4.51 12.24 -6.98
C ALA A 80 3.52 11.06 -6.95
N PHE A 81 2.43 11.14 -7.72
CA PHE A 81 1.44 10.08 -7.81
C PHE A 81 2.03 8.78 -8.38
N VAL A 82 2.85 8.87 -9.43
CA VAL A 82 3.56 7.72 -10.00
C VAL A 82 4.49 7.10 -8.97
N THR A 83 5.29 7.93 -8.27
CA THR A 83 6.21 7.47 -7.21
C THR A 83 5.46 6.75 -6.08
N LEU A 84 4.33 7.30 -5.65
CA LEU A 84 3.48 6.70 -4.63
C LEU A 84 2.88 5.37 -5.11
N GLY A 85 2.34 5.33 -6.34
CA GLY A 85 1.77 4.13 -6.93
C GLY A 85 2.80 3.00 -7.05
N ASP A 86 3.99 3.30 -7.56
CA ASP A 86 5.09 2.34 -7.65
C ASP A 86 5.48 1.81 -6.28
N ALA A 87 5.58 2.69 -5.27
CA ALA A 87 5.92 2.27 -3.92
C ALA A 87 4.82 1.39 -3.29
N VAL A 88 3.55 1.74 -3.45
CA VAL A 88 2.42 0.96 -2.89
C VAL A 88 2.32 -0.39 -3.58
N PHE A 89 2.13 -0.41 -4.90
CA PHE A 89 1.89 -1.67 -5.62
C PHE A 89 3.16 -2.53 -5.73
N GLY A 90 4.33 -1.91 -5.89
CA GLY A 90 5.60 -2.62 -5.92
C GLY A 90 5.91 -3.31 -4.58
N SER A 91 5.75 -2.59 -3.47
CA SER A 91 5.96 -3.16 -2.13
C SER A 91 4.93 -4.24 -1.80
N MET A 92 3.64 -4.01 -2.07
CA MET A 92 2.61 -5.02 -1.84
C MET A 92 2.85 -6.30 -2.65
N ALA A 93 3.28 -6.17 -3.92
CA ALA A 93 3.65 -7.33 -4.74
C ALA A 93 4.85 -8.09 -4.16
N ALA A 94 5.84 -7.37 -3.61
CA ALA A 94 6.99 -7.97 -2.93
C ALA A 94 6.58 -8.68 -1.62
N ILE A 95 5.76 -8.04 -0.79
CA ILE A 95 5.23 -8.61 0.45
C ILE A 95 4.42 -9.88 0.13
N GLY A 96 3.55 -9.85 -0.89
CA GLY A 96 2.77 -11.01 -1.32
C GLY A 96 3.63 -12.22 -1.72
N LYS A 97 4.78 -12.00 -2.37
CA LYS A 97 5.75 -13.08 -2.66
C LYS A 97 6.36 -13.66 -1.38
N ASN A 98 6.59 -12.82 -0.37
CA ASN A 98 7.11 -13.24 0.93
C ASN A 98 6.06 -13.96 1.79
N VAL A 99 4.76 -13.68 1.63
CA VAL A 99 3.69 -14.36 2.38
C VAL A 99 3.73 -15.87 2.19
N ALA A 100 4.02 -16.37 0.97
CA ALA A 100 4.17 -17.81 0.72
C ALA A 100 5.32 -18.40 1.56
N ALA A 101 6.49 -17.76 1.55
CA ALA A 101 7.64 -18.19 2.35
C ALA A 101 7.40 -18.08 3.87
N GLN A 102 6.63 -17.07 4.31
CA GLN A 102 6.25 -16.93 5.72
C GLN A 102 5.24 -18.01 6.14
N ASN A 103 4.31 -18.38 5.25
CA ASN A 103 3.40 -19.50 5.51
C ASN A 103 4.17 -20.82 5.68
N ASP A 104 5.21 -21.07 4.87
CA ASP A 104 6.06 -22.25 5.05
C ASP A 104 6.76 -22.26 6.41
N ARG A 105 7.26 -21.10 6.87
CA ARG A 105 7.83 -20.96 8.22
C ARG A 105 6.79 -21.23 9.30
N MET A 106 5.56 -20.71 9.15
CA MET A 106 4.47 -21.01 10.08
C MET A 106 4.17 -22.51 10.13
N GLN A 107 4.05 -23.16 8.97
CA GLN A 107 3.82 -24.60 8.87
C GLN A 107 4.96 -25.42 9.50
N ALA A 108 6.22 -25.00 9.33
CA ALA A 108 7.36 -25.64 9.97
C ALA A 108 7.30 -25.56 11.50
N VAL A 109 6.90 -24.40 12.06
CA VAL A 109 6.66 -24.26 13.50
C VAL A 109 5.52 -25.16 13.95
N TYR A 110 4.38 -25.16 13.24
CA TYR A 110 3.27 -26.05 13.54
C TYR A 110 3.67 -27.52 13.50
N ALA A 111 4.46 -27.95 12.51
CA ALA A 111 4.94 -29.31 12.38
C ALA A 111 5.90 -29.70 13.51
N LYS A 112 6.81 -28.80 13.91
CA LYS A 112 7.80 -29.02 14.99
C LYS A 112 7.14 -29.27 16.34
N TYR A 113 6.04 -28.58 16.62
CA TYR A 113 5.34 -28.68 17.91
C TYR A 113 4.02 -29.46 17.83
N ARG A 114 3.69 -30.08 16.68
CA ARG A 114 2.57 -31.02 16.59
C ARG A 114 2.99 -32.32 17.28
N PRO A 115 2.29 -32.77 18.34
CA PRO A 115 2.61 -34.04 18.97
C PRO A 115 2.49 -35.15 17.93
N SER A 116 3.53 -35.97 17.81
CA SER A 116 3.49 -37.10 16.90
C SER A 116 2.35 -38.04 17.33
N ARG A 117 1.59 -38.57 16.37
CA ARG A 117 0.55 -39.58 16.66
C ARG A 117 1.12 -40.82 17.36
N THR A 118 2.43 -41.01 17.22
CA THR A 118 3.27 -42.08 17.78
C THR A 118 3.59 -41.84 19.27
N GLU A 119 3.80 -40.60 19.71
CA GLU A 119 3.95 -40.27 21.15
C GLU A 119 2.64 -40.42 21.95
N ARG A 120 1.48 -40.35 21.29
CA ARG A 120 0.19 -40.74 21.91
C ARG A 120 0.04 -42.26 22.04
N ARG A 121 0.94 -43.05 21.45
CA ARG A 121 0.93 -44.51 21.42
C ARG A 121 2.18 -45.06 22.11
N HIS A 122 2.36 -44.76 23.38
CA HIS A 122 3.08 -45.67 24.28
C HIS A 122 2.20 -46.07 25.46
N PRO A 123 2.33 -47.34 25.91
CA PRO A 123 1.21 -48.24 26.14
C PRO A 123 0.63 -48.05 27.54
N ALA A 124 -0.66 -48.32 27.69
CA ALA A 124 -1.23 -48.59 29.01
C ALA A 124 -0.49 -49.78 29.62
N LYS A 125 0.50 -49.51 30.48
CA LYS A 125 0.96 -50.46 31.49
C LYS A 125 -0.25 -50.76 32.36
N ARG A 126 -0.84 -51.95 32.22
CA ARG A 126 -1.69 -52.51 33.27
C ARG A 126 -0.94 -53.70 33.85
N SER A 127 -0.69 -53.56 35.16
CA SER A 127 -0.18 -54.53 36.12
C SER A 127 -0.96 -55.83 36.13
#